data_AF-A0A7C5I738-F1
#
_entry.id   AF-A0A7C5I738-F1
#
_cell.length_a   1.000
_cell.length_b   1.000
_cell.length_c   1.000
_cell.angle_alpha   90.00
_cell.angle_beta   90.00
_cell.angle_gamma   90.00
#
_symmetry.space_group_name_H-M   'P 1'
#
loop_
_entity.id
_entity.type
_entity.pdbx_description
1 polymer ?
#
loop_
_entity_poly.entity_id
_entity_poly.type
_entity_poly.pdbx_seq_one_letter_code
_entity_poly.pdbx_strand_id
1 'polypeptide(L)'
;MKASRPVVLQGAVLERLHDGATVRVSLELALLSSARGPLHSRTSARFALSYDLWEERYAVTRLGPGSKSVSHLTAPEAEAWCLSELRLPVPALSPDSPFWIRLDVQPEQAGDREPPTGDVRAGLARLLELFSQPLSSPDQHRRIEAGPFRLKELR
;
A
#
# COMPACT_ATOMS: atom_id res chain seq x y z
N MET A 1 10.66 -3.11 -22.36
CA MET A 1 9.86 -3.47 -21.17
C MET A 1 8.85 -2.36 -20.97
N LYS A 2 7.54 -2.63 -21.09
CA LYS A 2 6.50 -1.60 -20.88
C LYS A 2 6.57 -1.19 -19.40
N ALA A 3 6.82 0.09 -19.12
CA ALA A 3 6.72 0.61 -17.77
C ALA A 3 5.29 0.39 -17.28
N SER A 4 5.09 -0.61 -16.41
CA SER A 4 3.83 -0.76 -15.69
C SER A 4 3.59 0.52 -14.91
N ARG A 5 2.43 1.14 -15.09
CA ARG A 5 2.06 2.34 -14.36
C ARG A 5 2.05 2.02 -12.85
N PRO A 6 2.64 2.88 -12.00
CA PRO A 6 2.79 2.59 -10.58
C PRO A 6 1.44 2.59 -9.87
N VAL A 7 0.96 1.43 -9.43
CA VAL A 7 -0.36 1.22 -8.81
C VAL A 7 -0.51 1.94 -7.47
N VAL A 8 0.54 1.98 -6.66
CA VAL A 8 0.49 2.47 -5.27
C VAL A 8 0.59 3.99 -5.22
N LEU A 9 1.47 4.57 -6.05
CA LEU A 9 1.74 6.00 -6.13
C LEU A 9 0.91 6.66 -7.23
N GLN A 10 -0.41 6.70 -7.04
CA GLN A 10 -1.34 7.29 -8.01
C GLN A 10 -2.52 7.99 -7.32
N GLY A 11 -3.14 8.92 -8.06
CA GLY A 11 -4.35 9.62 -7.64
C GLY A 11 -4.14 10.36 -6.32
N ALA A 12 -5.10 10.27 -5.41
CA ALA A 12 -5.08 11.01 -4.14
C ALA A 12 -3.86 10.72 -3.24
N VAL A 13 -3.22 9.55 -3.37
CA VAL A 13 -1.97 9.26 -2.65
C VAL A 13 -0.85 10.12 -3.18
N LEU A 14 -0.71 10.23 -4.51
CA LEU A 14 0.33 11.01 -5.16
C LEU A 14 0.18 12.51 -4.89
N GLU A 15 -1.04 13.03 -5.05
CA GLU A 15 -1.34 14.45 -4.78
C GLU A 15 -0.95 14.83 -3.34
N ARG A 16 -1.36 14.02 -2.36
CA ARG A 16 -1.03 14.28 -0.94
C ARG A 16 0.46 14.20 -0.65
N LEU A 17 1.20 13.31 -1.32
CA LEU A 17 2.64 13.24 -1.19
C LEU A 17 3.30 14.50 -1.75
N HIS A 18 2.81 15.01 -2.89
CA HIS A 18 3.30 16.25 -3.50
C HIS A 18 2.90 17.51 -2.73
N ASP A 19 1.86 17.45 -1.90
CA ASP A 19 1.55 18.48 -0.90
C ASP A 19 2.44 18.40 0.36
N GLY A 20 3.44 17.52 0.37
CA GLY A 20 4.37 17.32 1.49
C GLY A 20 3.80 16.49 2.64
N ALA A 21 2.62 15.89 2.47
CA ALA A 21 2.05 15.02 3.50
C ALA A 21 2.70 13.64 3.49
N THR A 22 2.84 13.03 4.67
CA THR A 22 3.13 11.60 4.77
C THR A 22 1.83 10.81 4.60
N VAL A 23 1.79 9.91 3.62
CA VAL A 23 0.62 9.06 3.36
C VAL A 23 0.92 7.65 3.84
N ARG A 24 0.02 7.11 4.66
CA ARG A 24 0.08 5.70 5.06
C ARG A 24 -0.77 4.87 4.12
N VAL A 25 -0.26 3.73 3.70
CA VAL A 25 -0.99 2.77 2.87
C VAL A 25 -0.88 1.38 3.48
N SER A 26 -1.99 0.66 3.48
CA SER A 26 -2.07 -0.76 3.75
C SER A 26 -2.12 -1.50 2.41
N LEU A 27 -1.21 -2.45 2.23
CA LEU A 27 -1.21 -3.37 1.08
C LEU A 27 -1.59 -4.76 1.56
N GLU A 28 -2.55 -5.38 0.88
CA GLU A 28 -2.96 -6.77 1.10
C GLU A 28 -2.76 -7.55 -0.21
N LEU A 29 -1.95 -8.59 -0.15
CA LEU A 29 -1.69 -9.50 -1.27
C LEU A 29 -2.31 -10.85 -0.97
N ALA A 30 -3.22 -11.28 -1.82
CA ALA A 30 -3.98 -12.52 -1.69
C ALA A 30 -3.75 -13.44 -2.89
N LEU A 31 -3.70 -14.74 -2.61
CA LEU A 31 -3.60 -15.81 -3.59
C LEU A 31 -4.90 -16.62 -3.58
N LEU A 32 -5.52 -16.75 -4.74
CA LEU A 32 -6.84 -17.36 -4.91
C LEU A 32 -6.73 -18.56 -5.86
N SER A 33 -7.50 -19.61 -5.58
CA SER A 33 -7.63 -20.80 -6.46
C SER A 33 -8.42 -20.54 -7.75
N SER A 34 -9.27 -19.51 -7.75
CA SER A 34 -10.00 -19.02 -8.92
C SER A 34 -10.31 -17.53 -8.74
N ALA A 35 -10.73 -16.83 -9.79
CA ALA A 35 -11.05 -15.39 -9.75
C ALA A 35 -11.99 -14.98 -8.60
N ARG A 36 -12.87 -15.88 -8.14
CA ARG A 36 -13.71 -15.69 -6.93
C ARG A 36 -13.66 -16.88 -5.98
N GLY A 37 -12.56 -17.63 -6.03
CA GLY A 37 -12.38 -18.86 -5.30
C GLY A 37 -11.96 -18.67 -3.85
N PRO A 38 -11.83 -19.78 -3.11
CA PRO A 38 -11.26 -19.75 -1.77
C PRO A 38 -9.82 -19.19 -1.78
N LEU A 39 -9.53 -18.43 -0.72
CA LEU A 39 -8.22 -17.89 -0.40
C LEU A 39 -7.27 -19.03 -0.04
N HIS A 40 -6.15 -19.12 -0.75
CA HIS A 40 -5.07 -20.05 -0.45
C HIS A 40 -4.10 -19.48 0.57
N SER A 41 -3.66 -18.24 0.35
CA SER A 41 -2.81 -17.53 1.28
C SER A 41 -2.97 -16.03 1.12
N ARG A 42 -2.59 -15.31 2.16
CA ARG A 42 -2.61 -13.84 2.19
C ARG A 42 -1.45 -13.33 3.02
N THR A 43 -0.92 -12.19 2.62
CA THR A 43 -0.01 -11.38 3.42
C THR A 43 -0.45 -9.92 3.36
N SER A 44 -0.16 -9.16 4.41
CA SER A 44 -0.47 -7.74 4.45
C SER A 44 0.66 -6.98 5.13
N ALA A 45 0.95 -5.77 4.65
CA ALA A 45 1.90 -4.87 5.29
C ALA A 45 1.44 -3.42 5.18
N ARG A 46 1.84 -2.62 6.16
CA ARG A 46 1.56 -1.19 6.24
C ARG A 46 2.83 -0.43 5.90
N PHE A 47 2.69 0.65 5.15
CA PHE A 47 3.79 1.47 4.72
C PHE A 47 3.46 2.95 4.98
N ALA A 48 4.45 3.72 5.43
CA ALA A 48 4.42 5.16 5.37
C ALA A 48 5.24 5.61 4.17
N LEU A 49 4.64 6.44 3.33
CA LEU A 49 5.23 7.04 2.14
C LEU A 49 5.38 8.52 2.40
N SER A 50 6.53 9.08 2.05
CA SER A 50 6.75 10.53 2.02
C SER A 50 7.49 10.90 0.73
N TYR A 51 7.36 12.16 0.34
CA TYR A 51 8.02 12.71 -0.85
C TYR A 51 8.81 13.94 -0.44
N ASP A 52 10.08 13.96 -0.83
CA ASP A 52 10.97 15.09 -0.67
C ASP A 52 10.78 16.02 -1.88
N LEU A 53 10.23 17.21 -1.63
CA LEU A 53 9.95 18.21 -2.67
C LEU A 53 11.22 18.82 -3.25
N TRP A 54 12.34 18.78 -2.52
CA TRP A 54 13.61 19.37 -2.96
C TRP A 54 14.40 18.39 -3.82
N GLU A 55 14.41 17.11 -3.45
CA GLU A 55 15.10 16.06 -4.21
C GLU A 55 14.23 15.40 -5.29
N GLU A 56 12.92 15.63 -5.24
CA GLU A 56 11.91 14.97 -6.05
C GLU A 56 11.95 13.43 -5.90
N ARG A 57 12.21 12.97 -4.68
CA ARG A 57 12.38 11.54 -4.33
C ARG A 57 11.40 11.07 -3.28
N TYR A 58 11.11 9.77 -3.33
CA TYR A 58 10.25 9.10 -2.39
C TYR A 58 11.07 8.42 -1.29
N ALA A 59 10.51 8.43 -0.09
CA ALA A 59 10.93 7.58 1.00
C ALA A 59 9.78 6.66 1.41
N VAL A 60 10.12 5.43 1.73
CA VAL A 60 9.17 4.39 2.14
C VAL A 60 9.64 3.77 3.42
N THR A 61 8.73 3.66 4.39
CA THR A 61 8.97 2.98 5.66
C THR A 61 7.93 1.88 5.86
N ARG A 62 8.37 0.64 6.04
CA ARG A 62 7.51 -0.46 6.48
C ARG A 62 7.18 -0.30 7.97
N LEU A 63 5.90 -0.27 8.29
CA LEU A 63 5.38 -0.12 9.64
C LEU A 63 5.14 -1.49 10.28
N GLY A 64 5.36 -1.60 11.59
CA GLY A 64 5.18 -2.83 12.36
C GLY A 64 6.50 -3.55 12.73
N PRO A 65 6.44 -4.81 13.18
CA PRO A 65 7.62 -5.55 13.62
C PRO A 65 8.60 -5.80 12.46
N GLY A 66 9.88 -5.51 12.68
CA GLY A 66 10.89 -5.50 11.62
C GLY A 66 10.74 -4.28 10.70
N SER A 67 10.56 -3.09 11.28
CA SER A 67 10.47 -1.83 10.54
C SER A 67 11.74 -1.61 9.73
N LYS A 68 11.57 -1.32 8.44
CA LYS A 68 12.66 -0.97 7.53
C LYS A 68 12.29 0.29 6.79
N SER A 69 13.28 1.11 6.48
CA SER A 69 13.08 2.33 5.72
C SER A 69 14.10 2.41 4.59
N VAL A 70 13.67 3.01 3.49
CA VAL A 70 14.49 3.32 2.32
C VAL A 70 14.09 4.70 1.80
N SER A 71 15.04 5.45 1.25
CA SER A 71 14.84 6.81 0.74
C SER A 71 15.51 6.99 -0.62
N HIS A 72 15.37 8.19 -1.21
CA HIS A 72 15.95 8.56 -2.51
C HIS A 72 15.40 7.75 -3.70
N LEU A 73 14.24 7.12 -3.54
CA LEU A 73 13.64 6.27 -4.56
C LEU A 73 12.89 7.09 -5.60
N THR A 74 12.92 6.65 -6.85
CA THR A 74 11.92 7.07 -7.84
C THR A 74 10.57 6.41 -7.53
N ALA A 75 9.48 6.93 -8.09
CA ALA A 75 8.16 6.34 -7.93
C ALA A 75 8.10 4.82 -8.24
N PRO A 76 8.64 4.32 -9.39
CA PRO A 76 8.62 2.88 -9.67
C PRO A 76 9.47 2.06 -8.68
N GLU A 77 10.57 2.60 -8.17
CA GLU A 77 11.42 1.92 -7.19
C GLU A 77 10.75 1.84 -5.82
N ALA A 78 10.06 2.91 -5.40
CA ALA A 78 9.29 2.94 -4.16
C ALA A 78 8.17 1.89 -4.16
N GLU A 79 7.47 1.74 -5.29
CA GLU A 79 6.45 0.71 -5.44
C GLU A 79 7.03 -0.70 -5.46
N ALA A 80 8.10 -0.92 -6.24
CA ALA A 80 8.78 -2.20 -6.28
C ALA A 80 9.27 -2.62 -4.89
N TRP A 81 9.76 -1.66 -4.09
CA TRP A 81 10.18 -1.90 -2.73
C TRP A 81 9.01 -2.32 -1.83
N CYS A 82 7.86 -1.60 -1.89
CA CYS A 82 6.66 -1.97 -1.13
C CYS A 82 6.22 -3.41 -1.42
N LEU A 83 6.19 -3.79 -2.70
CA LEU A 83 5.80 -5.12 -3.14
C LEU A 83 6.82 -6.19 -2.74
N SER A 84 8.12 -5.87 -2.76
CA SER A 84 9.19 -6.81 -2.37
C SER A 84 9.18 -7.16 -0.88
N GLU A 85 8.73 -6.23 -0.04
CA GLU A 85 8.61 -6.45 1.40
C GLU A 85 7.31 -7.21 1.76
N LEU A 86 6.39 -7.40 0.81
CA LEU A 86 5.25 -8.32 0.94
C LEU A 86 5.70 -9.76 0.66
N ARG A 87 6.11 -10.46 1.72
CA ARG A 87 6.40 -11.89 1.63
C ARG A 87 5.11 -12.68 1.71
N LEU A 88 4.66 -13.19 0.57
CA LEU A 88 3.54 -14.11 0.49
C LEU A 88 4.04 -15.54 0.67
N PRO A 89 3.59 -16.28 1.69
CA PRO A 89 3.83 -17.71 1.73
C PRO A 89 3.09 -18.33 0.54
N VAL A 90 3.84 -18.95 -0.37
CA VAL A 90 3.27 -19.75 -1.45
C VAL A 90 3.00 -21.14 -0.86
N PRO A 91 1.75 -21.51 -0.56
CA PRO A 91 1.46 -22.88 -0.16
C PRO A 91 1.85 -23.82 -1.30
N ALA A 92 1.93 -25.12 -1.03
CA ALA A 92 2.16 -26.14 -2.06
C ALA A 92 0.99 -26.17 -3.06
N LEU A 93 0.96 -25.21 -3.98
CA LEU A 93 0.03 -25.15 -5.10
C LEU A 93 0.40 -26.26 -6.06
N SER A 94 -0.61 -26.93 -6.61
CA SER A 94 -0.39 -27.89 -7.67
C SER A 94 0.21 -27.16 -8.90
N PRO A 95 1.31 -27.67 -9.50
CA PRO A 95 2.01 -26.99 -10.59
C PRO A 95 1.14 -26.67 -11.82
N ASP A 96 0.11 -27.47 -12.05
CA ASP A 96 -0.82 -27.35 -13.17
C ASP A 96 -2.11 -26.59 -12.83
N SER A 97 -2.37 -26.33 -11.55
CA SER A 97 -3.60 -25.65 -11.14
C SER A 97 -3.48 -24.15 -11.39
N PRO A 98 -4.47 -23.54 -12.07
CA PRO A 98 -4.47 -22.09 -12.25
C PRO A 98 -4.70 -21.41 -10.89
N PHE A 99 -4.05 -20.27 -10.70
CA PHE A 99 -4.27 -19.42 -9.54
C PHE A 99 -4.35 -17.95 -9.96
N TRP A 100 -4.93 -17.14 -9.08
CA TRP A 100 -5.10 -15.70 -9.25
C TRP A 100 -4.39 -14.98 -8.12
N ILE A 101 -3.79 -13.84 -8.45
CA ILE A 101 -3.18 -12.93 -7.49
C ILE A 101 -4.05 -11.69 -7.41
N ARG A 102 -4.35 -11.27 -6.18
CA ARG A 102 -5.10 -10.05 -5.92
C ARG A 102 -4.30 -9.13 -5.01
N LEU A 103 -4.06 -7.92 -5.47
CA LEU A 103 -3.46 -6.85 -4.70
C LEU A 103 -4.54 -5.83 -4.36
N ASP A 104 -4.75 -5.64 -3.07
CA ASP A 104 -5.65 -4.66 -2.48
C ASP A 104 -4.79 -3.53 -1.89
N VAL A 105 -4.95 -2.31 -2.38
CA VAL A 105 -4.25 -1.10 -1.95
C VAL A 105 -5.24 -0.18 -1.24
N GLN A 106 -4.98 0.12 0.02
CA GLN A 106 -5.84 0.95 0.84
C GLN A 106 -5.03 2.06 1.52
N PRO A 107 -5.18 3.32 1.10
CA PRO A 107 -4.70 4.48 1.83
C PRO A 107 -5.40 4.58 3.18
N GLU A 108 -4.63 4.77 4.24
CA GLU A 108 -5.17 4.97 5.58
C GLU A 108 -5.58 6.42 5.76
N GLN A 109 -6.73 6.63 6.40
CA GLN A 109 -7.16 7.96 6.77
C GLN A 109 -6.34 8.44 7.97
N ALA A 110 -6.02 9.73 7.99
CA ALA A 110 -5.38 10.36 9.16
C ALA A 110 -6.20 10.20 10.46
N GLY A 111 -7.50 9.88 10.34
CA GLY A 111 -8.43 9.67 11.45
C GLY A 111 -8.51 8.24 12.02
N ASP A 112 -7.98 7.21 11.36
CA ASP A 112 -8.14 5.79 11.76
C ASP A 112 -7.25 5.37 12.95
N ARG A 113 -6.86 6.33 13.79
CA ARG A 113 -6.01 6.10 14.95
C ARG A 113 -6.88 5.92 16.19
N GLU A 114 -6.73 4.77 16.86
CA GLU A 114 -7.19 4.59 18.23
C GLU A 114 -6.48 5.61 19.14
N PRO A 115 -7.22 6.37 19.97
CA PRO A 115 -6.66 7.53 20.65
C PRO A 115 -5.70 7.10 21.77
N PRO A 116 -4.53 7.75 21.93
CA PRO A 116 -3.82 7.73 23.19
C PRO A 116 -4.62 8.55 24.21
N THR A 117 -4.91 7.94 25.36
CA THR A 117 -5.65 8.55 26.45
C THR A 117 -4.88 9.75 27.03
N GLY A 118 -5.50 10.93 26.94
CA GLY A 118 -5.20 12.10 27.78
C GLY A 118 -4.42 13.23 27.09
N ASP A 119 -5.10 14.36 26.84
CA ASP A 119 -4.76 15.72 27.31
C ASP A 119 -5.53 16.80 26.49
N VAL A 120 -6.00 17.87 27.14
CA VAL A 120 -6.92 18.90 26.57
C VAL A 120 -6.27 19.73 25.45
N ARG A 121 -4.94 19.82 25.43
CA ARG A 121 -4.18 20.40 24.29
C ARG A 121 -4.30 19.57 23.00
N ALA A 122 -4.58 18.27 23.11
CA ALA A 122 -4.86 17.41 21.96
C ALA A 122 -6.21 17.75 21.30
N GLY A 123 -7.16 18.34 22.04
CA GLY A 123 -8.48 18.70 21.51
C GLY A 123 -8.47 19.88 20.53
N LEU A 124 -7.61 20.89 20.73
CA LEU A 124 -7.51 22.04 19.83
C LEU A 124 -6.66 21.73 18.58
N ALA A 125 -5.60 20.93 18.73
CA ALA A 125 -4.86 20.39 17.59
C ALA A 125 -5.77 19.54 16.69
N ARG A 126 -6.70 18.77 17.28
CA ARG A 126 -7.72 17.98 16.55
C ARG A 126 -8.68 18.84 15.73
N LEU A 127 -9.10 19.99 16.26
CA LEU A 127 -9.97 20.93 15.54
C LEU A 127 -9.24 21.50 14.31
N LEU A 128 -7.96 21.89 14.44
CA LEU A 128 -7.12 22.28 13.30
C LEU A 128 -6.93 21.12 12.29
N GLU A 129 -6.79 19.88 12.75
CA GLU A 129 -6.63 18.69 11.90
C GLU A 129 -7.91 18.30 11.13
N LEU A 130 -9.10 18.57 11.70
CA LEU A 130 -10.41 18.29 11.08
C LEU A 130 -10.81 19.34 10.03
N PHE A 131 -10.49 20.61 10.26
CA PHE A 131 -10.85 21.70 9.33
C PHE A 131 -9.84 21.92 8.20
N SER A 132 -8.68 21.25 8.23
CA SER A 132 -7.65 21.32 7.17
C SER A 132 -7.80 20.25 6.08
N GLN A 133 -8.77 19.33 6.21
CA GLN A 133 -8.91 18.21 5.27
C GLN A 133 -9.74 18.58 4.03
N PRO A 134 -9.20 18.44 2.80
CA PRO A 134 -10.01 18.47 1.58
C PRO A 134 -10.97 17.26 1.56
N LEU A 135 -12.21 17.51 1.12
CA LEU A 135 -13.26 16.50 1.03
C LEU A 135 -12.83 15.31 0.17
N SER A 136 -13.12 14.13 0.73
CA SER A 136 -12.87 12.80 0.20
C SER A 136 -13.27 12.63 -1.27
N SER A 137 -12.40 11.99 -2.04
CA SER A 137 -12.82 11.22 -3.22
C SER A 137 -12.94 9.74 -2.84
N PRO A 138 -14.02 9.05 -3.23
CA PRO A 138 -14.30 7.63 -2.93
C PRO A 138 -13.36 6.63 -3.65
N ASP A 139 -12.31 7.11 -4.31
CA ASP A 139 -11.43 6.35 -5.21
C ASP A 139 -10.24 5.67 -4.51
N GLN A 140 -10.27 5.55 -3.18
CA GLN A 140 -9.07 5.23 -2.41
C GLN A 140 -8.75 3.73 -2.34
N HIS A 141 -9.75 2.85 -2.30
CA HIS A 141 -9.48 1.41 -2.30
C HIS A 141 -9.31 0.91 -3.74
N ARG A 142 -8.09 0.52 -4.08
CA ARG A 142 -7.77 -0.01 -5.40
C ARG A 142 -7.49 -1.50 -5.30
N ARG A 143 -8.28 -2.28 -6.04
CA ARG A 143 -8.11 -3.71 -6.18
C ARG A 143 -7.61 -4.02 -7.58
N ILE A 144 -6.50 -4.74 -7.66
CA ILE A 144 -5.96 -5.29 -8.91
C ILE A 144 -5.96 -6.79 -8.79
N GLU A 145 -6.54 -7.46 -9.77
CA GLU A 145 -6.54 -8.91 -9.88
C GLU A 145 -5.86 -9.31 -11.18
N ALA A 146 -5.02 -10.32 -11.12
CA ALA A 146 -4.33 -10.87 -12.27
C ALA A 146 -4.37 -12.40 -12.23
N GLY A 147 -4.60 -13.01 -13.38
CA GLY A 147 -4.68 -14.45 -13.58
C GLY A 147 -5.51 -14.79 -14.82
N PRO A 148 -5.67 -16.08 -15.15
CA PRO A 148 -5.05 -17.22 -14.47
C PRO A 148 -3.54 -17.30 -14.71
N PHE A 149 -2.79 -17.60 -13.65
CA PHE A 149 -1.37 -17.98 -13.73
C PHE A 149 -1.22 -19.47 -13.45
N ARG A 150 -0.17 -20.09 -13.99
CA ARG A 150 0.25 -21.45 -13.61
C ARG A 150 1.70 -21.43 -13.15
N LEU A 151 2.02 -22.21 -12.11
CA LEU A 151 3.39 -22.27 -11.59
C LEU A 151 4.41 -22.71 -12.64
N LYS A 152 4.02 -23.61 -13.56
CA LYS A 152 4.88 -24.05 -14.66
C LYS A 152 5.27 -22.94 -15.66
N GLU A 153 4.50 -21.85 -15.71
CA GLU A 153 4.70 -20.72 -16.63
C GLU A 153 5.54 -19.59 -15.98
N LEU A 154 5.84 -19.70 -14.68
CA LEU A 154 6.56 -18.70 -13.88
C LEU A 154 8.04 -19.06 -13.66
N ARG A 155 8.59 -19.99 -14.44
CA ARG A 155 10.00 -20.40 -14.39
C ARG A 155 10.91 -19.47 -15.19
#